data_AF-A0A2U3AJD7-F1
#
_entry.id   AF-A0A2U3AJD7-F1
#
_cell.length_a   1.000
_cell.length_b   1.000
_cell.length_c   1.000
_cell.angle_alpha   90.00
_cell.angle_beta   90.00
_cell.angle_gamma   90.00
#
_symmetry.space_group_name_H-M   'P 1'
#
loop_
_entity.id
_entity.type
_entity.pdbx_description
1 polymer ?
#
loop_
_entity_poly.entity_id
_entity_poly.type
_entity_poly.pdbx_seq_one_letter_code
_entity_poly.pdbx_strand_id
1 'polypeptide(L)'
;MKIIKLASTMLLATGILAACGNSDDGAMMDKNKTMASGTIMNSKSMMDIEKMGVFQGENSHKVTGDVKIANGKLMLTNFMTDEGPDLHVYLGKGTDVSTAKEIAKIDLKDNMQTVDLTSVAVEEYDTVFIYCNKAHELFGSAMISSEKSTPKKMDESRMTAQFKGLNGKKVTGMVTVTDHKVQLSKFMSDKGPDLHIYLMKNDKIEEAISLGKIDFKKDNQQFTIPQTMNSNEYTKVAIYCDEAHVYFGEAAF
;
A
#
# COMPACT_ATOMS: atom_id res chain seq x y z
N MET A 1 -21.89 -7.21 -44.71
CA MET A 1 -23.02 -6.26 -44.64
C MET A 1 -24.25 -6.91 -45.27
N LYS A 2 -25.12 -7.53 -44.47
CA LYS A 2 -26.59 -7.57 -44.65
C LYS A 2 -27.19 -8.40 -43.53
N ILE A 3 -27.94 -7.69 -42.71
CA ILE A 3 -28.64 -8.08 -41.51
C ILE A 3 -30.05 -8.49 -41.96
N ILE A 4 -30.56 -9.64 -41.51
CA ILE A 4 -31.97 -9.98 -41.65
C ILE A 4 -32.57 -9.97 -40.24
N LYS A 5 -33.53 -9.05 -40.06
CA LYS A 5 -34.36 -8.85 -38.88
C LYS A 5 -35.67 -9.63 -39.03
N LEU A 6 -36.15 -10.27 -37.95
CA LEU A 6 -37.56 -10.48 -37.62
C LEU A 6 -37.64 -10.47 -36.07
N ALA A 7 -38.24 -9.46 -35.43
CA ALA A 7 -39.67 -9.30 -35.10
C ALA A 7 -40.21 -10.47 -34.26
N SER A 8 -41.00 -10.34 -33.19
CA SER A 8 -41.57 -9.27 -32.36
C SER A 8 -42.48 -10.03 -31.41
N THR A 9 -42.55 -9.72 -30.11
CA THR A 9 -43.84 -9.74 -29.38
C THR A 9 -43.70 -9.07 -28.02
N MET A 10 -44.55 -8.06 -27.88
CA MET A 10 -44.77 -7.19 -26.73
C MET A 10 -45.74 -7.90 -25.78
N LEU A 11 -45.56 -7.75 -24.46
CA LEU A 11 -46.66 -7.87 -23.51
C LEU A 11 -46.55 -6.73 -22.48
N LEU A 12 -47.50 -5.80 -22.56
CA LEU A 12 -47.77 -4.75 -21.60
C LEU A 12 -48.82 -5.26 -20.62
N ALA A 13 -48.65 -5.00 -19.33
CA ALA A 13 -49.75 -4.96 -18.37
C ALA A 13 -49.49 -3.84 -17.34
N THR A 14 -50.39 -2.86 -17.37
CA THR A 14 -50.49 -1.70 -16.49
C THR A 14 -51.40 -1.97 -15.29
N GLY A 15 -51.19 -1.21 -14.19
CA GLY A 15 -52.18 -0.95 -13.13
C GLY A 15 -51.60 -1.20 -11.73
N ILE A 16 -51.87 -0.42 -10.68
CA ILE A 16 -52.83 0.67 -10.43
C ILE A 16 -52.26 1.54 -9.28
N LEU A 17 -52.52 2.85 -9.30
CA LEU A 17 -52.29 3.80 -8.21
C LEU A 17 -53.34 3.66 -7.09
N ALA A 18 -52.90 3.66 -5.83
CA ALA A 18 -53.68 4.01 -4.63
C ALA A 18 -52.70 4.20 -3.46
N ALA A 19 -52.86 5.05 -2.45
CA ALA A 19 -53.62 6.27 -2.19
C ALA A 19 -53.02 6.79 -0.85
N CYS A 20 -52.84 8.11 -0.69
CA CYS A 20 -52.47 8.71 0.60
C CYS A 20 -53.68 8.76 1.55
N GLY A 21 -53.47 8.44 2.83
CA GLY A 21 -54.47 8.64 3.89
C GLY A 21 -53.79 8.67 5.26
N ASN A 22 -54.02 9.74 6.02
CA ASN A 22 -53.37 10.12 7.27
C ASN A 22 -54.35 9.98 8.47
N SER A 23 -53.79 9.61 9.63
CA SER A 23 -54.23 9.86 11.02
C SER A 23 -55.47 9.18 11.66
N ASP A 24 -55.12 8.40 12.70
CA ASP A 24 -55.52 8.49 14.13
C ASP A 24 -56.73 7.76 14.74
N ASP A 25 -56.37 7.11 15.86
CA ASP A 25 -57.05 6.74 17.11
C ASP A 25 -58.12 5.64 17.21
N GLY A 26 -57.88 4.70 18.16
CA GLY A 26 -58.94 3.92 18.80
C GLY A 26 -58.62 2.50 19.29
N ALA A 27 -57.94 2.38 20.44
CA ALA A 27 -58.15 1.44 21.56
C ALA A 27 -58.46 -0.08 21.38
N MET A 28 -57.58 -0.90 22.00
CA MET A 28 -57.82 -2.13 22.83
C MET A 28 -58.42 -3.38 22.12
N MET A 29 -57.86 -4.60 22.16
CA MET A 29 -57.33 -5.38 23.28
C MET A 29 -56.45 -6.57 22.83
N ASP A 30 -55.59 -6.99 23.74
CA ASP A 30 -54.64 -8.10 23.82
C ASP A 30 -54.96 -9.44 23.09
N LYS A 31 -53.94 -9.97 22.38
CA LYS A 31 -53.50 -11.38 22.44
C LYS A 31 -52.20 -11.61 21.64
N ASN A 32 -51.09 -11.62 22.37
CA ASN A 32 -49.90 -12.45 22.20
C ASN A 32 -49.50 -12.90 20.77
N LYS A 33 -48.51 -12.23 20.18
CA LYS A 33 -47.34 -12.78 19.44
C LYS A 33 -46.81 -11.71 18.48
N THR A 34 -45.78 -10.97 18.88
CA THR A 34 -45.06 -10.11 17.92
C THR A 34 -43.60 -10.01 18.27
N MET A 35 -42.81 -10.35 17.26
CA MET A 35 -41.37 -10.22 17.13
C MET A 35 -40.92 -8.82 17.57
N ALA A 36 -40.00 -8.76 18.54
CA ALA A 36 -39.10 -7.60 18.65
C ALA A 36 -38.34 -7.52 17.30
N SER A 37 -38.56 -6.47 16.53
CA SER A 37 -37.95 -5.15 16.68
C SER A 37 -36.43 -5.25 16.68
N GLY A 38 -35.82 -4.61 15.68
CA GLY A 38 -34.38 -4.46 15.57
C GLY A 38 -33.80 -5.07 14.31
N THR A 39 -34.15 -4.50 13.16
CA THR A 39 -33.15 -4.34 12.11
C THR A 39 -32.01 -3.51 12.70
N ILE A 40 -31.04 -4.18 13.30
CA ILE A 40 -29.69 -3.62 13.48
C ILE A 40 -28.86 -4.37 12.46
N MET A 41 -28.81 -3.82 11.24
CA MET A 41 -27.73 -4.14 10.33
C MET A 41 -26.45 -3.77 11.06
N ASN A 42 -25.71 -4.80 11.48
CA ASN A 42 -24.37 -4.65 12.00
C ASN A 42 -23.48 -4.20 10.83
N SER A 43 -23.50 -2.89 10.56
CA SER A 43 -22.46 -2.16 9.83
C SER A 43 -21.21 -2.17 10.71
N LYS A 44 -20.63 -3.36 10.88
CA LYS A 44 -19.27 -3.50 11.39
C LYS A 44 -18.40 -2.91 10.30
N SER A 45 -17.92 -1.71 10.59
CA SER A 45 -17.16 -0.81 9.74
C SER A 45 -16.14 -1.55 8.87
N MET A 46 -16.29 -1.46 7.54
CA MET A 46 -15.21 -1.69 6.56
C MET A 46 -14.05 -0.67 6.71
N MET A 47 -13.97 0.06 7.83
CA MET A 47 -13.04 1.18 8.05
C MET A 47 -11.77 0.82 8.83
N ASP A 48 -11.62 -0.41 9.35
CA ASP A 48 -10.48 -0.76 10.20
C ASP A 48 -9.49 -1.77 9.59
N ILE A 49 -9.66 -2.20 8.34
CA ILE A 49 -8.74 -3.20 7.75
C ILE A 49 -7.64 -2.50 6.97
N GLU A 50 -6.45 -2.53 7.54
CA GLU A 50 -5.21 -2.21 6.84
C GLU A 50 -4.44 -3.51 6.53
N LYS A 51 -4.22 -3.78 5.23
CA LYS A 51 -3.32 -4.84 4.76
C LYS A 51 -2.18 -4.26 3.94
N MET A 52 -0.98 -4.79 4.08
CA MET A 52 0.19 -4.36 3.30
C MET A 52 0.92 -5.54 2.70
N GLY A 53 1.56 -5.31 1.56
CA GLY A 53 2.39 -6.29 0.85
C GLY A 53 3.38 -5.59 -0.09
N VAL A 54 4.34 -6.36 -0.60
CA VAL A 54 5.33 -5.89 -1.59
C VAL A 54 5.28 -6.82 -2.78
N PHE A 55 5.17 -6.26 -3.98
CA PHE A 55 5.19 -7.05 -5.20
C PHE A 55 6.56 -7.65 -5.46
N GLN A 56 6.54 -8.90 -5.88
CA GLN A 56 7.65 -9.59 -6.52
C GLN A 56 7.21 -10.05 -7.91
N GLY A 57 8.11 -9.93 -8.89
CA GLY A 57 7.90 -10.44 -10.23
C GLY A 57 7.83 -11.96 -10.27
N GLU A 58 6.98 -12.49 -11.15
CA GLU A 58 6.69 -13.91 -11.33
C GLU A 58 6.96 -14.31 -12.79
N ASN A 59 7.28 -15.59 -13.04
CA ASN A 59 7.48 -16.13 -14.38
C ASN A 59 8.48 -15.35 -15.26
N SER A 60 9.51 -14.77 -14.65
CA SER A 60 10.52 -13.90 -15.30
C SER A 60 10.04 -12.51 -15.69
N HIS A 61 8.78 -12.16 -15.42
CA HIS A 61 8.29 -10.79 -15.52
C HIS A 61 8.83 -9.97 -14.36
N LYS A 62 9.14 -8.71 -14.60
CA LYS A 62 9.55 -7.75 -13.58
C LYS A 62 8.31 -7.04 -13.08
N VAL A 63 7.99 -7.23 -11.81
CA VAL A 63 6.99 -6.45 -11.10
C VAL A 63 7.57 -6.02 -9.75
N THR A 64 7.46 -4.73 -9.44
CA THR A 64 7.88 -4.15 -8.17
C THR A 64 6.86 -3.11 -7.71
N GLY A 65 6.86 -2.80 -6.43
CA GLY A 65 6.00 -1.78 -5.84
C GLY A 65 5.36 -2.27 -4.55
N ASP A 66 4.75 -1.35 -3.82
CA ASP A 66 4.07 -1.63 -2.58
C ASP A 66 2.56 -1.70 -2.79
N VAL A 67 1.90 -2.57 -2.03
CA VAL A 67 0.45 -2.70 -1.97
C VAL A 67 -0.03 -2.30 -0.59
N LYS A 68 -1.01 -1.41 -0.53
CA LYS A 68 -1.76 -1.08 0.69
C LYS A 68 -3.25 -1.21 0.42
N ILE A 69 -3.97 -1.93 1.28
CA ILE A 69 -5.42 -1.90 1.33
C ILE A 69 -5.83 -1.21 2.61
N ALA A 70 -6.55 -0.10 2.52
CA ALA A 70 -7.04 0.65 3.67
C ALA A 70 -8.24 1.50 3.26
N ASN A 71 -9.13 1.81 4.20
CA ASN A 71 -10.30 2.69 3.96
C ASN A 71 -11.15 2.26 2.74
N GLY A 72 -11.27 0.95 2.51
CA GLY A 72 -12.00 0.40 1.36
C GLY A 72 -11.34 0.67 0.00
N LYS A 73 -10.03 0.93 -0.04
CA LYS A 73 -9.27 1.19 -1.27
C LYS A 73 -8.06 0.27 -1.38
N LEU A 74 -7.77 -0.19 -2.59
CA LEU A 74 -6.49 -0.80 -2.97
C LEU A 74 -5.57 0.29 -3.54
N MET A 75 -4.38 0.42 -2.99
CA MET A 75 -3.38 1.41 -3.37
C MET A 75 -2.11 0.69 -3.80
N LEU A 76 -1.63 0.98 -5.01
CA LEU A 76 -0.35 0.55 -5.54
C LEU A 76 0.57 1.77 -5.55
N THR A 77 1.77 1.67 -4.98
CA THR A 77 2.75 2.77 -4.98
C THR A 77 4.11 2.29 -5.46
N ASN A 78 4.85 3.17 -6.14
CA ASN A 78 6.12 2.81 -6.80
C ASN A 78 5.94 1.60 -7.73
N PHE A 79 4.75 1.44 -8.30
CA PHE A 79 4.41 0.29 -9.11
C PHE A 79 5.14 0.35 -10.44
N MET A 80 5.85 -0.71 -10.77
CA MET A 80 6.50 -0.89 -12.06
C MET A 80 6.26 -2.33 -12.51
N THR A 81 5.97 -2.51 -13.78
CA THR A 81 5.77 -3.82 -14.40
C THR A 81 6.35 -3.82 -15.81
N ASP A 82 6.78 -4.98 -16.30
CA ASP A 82 6.96 -5.18 -17.74
C ASP A 82 5.64 -4.94 -18.49
N GLU A 83 5.73 -4.54 -19.75
CA GLU A 83 4.55 -4.30 -20.57
C GLU A 83 3.78 -5.60 -20.82
N GLY A 84 2.46 -5.55 -20.60
CA GLY A 84 1.54 -6.63 -20.93
C GLY A 84 0.32 -6.09 -21.68
N PRO A 85 -0.19 -6.80 -22.70
CA PRO A 85 -1.26 -6.29 -23.55
C PRO A 85 -2.62 -6.15 -22.83
N ASP A 86 -2.80 -6.81 -21.68
CA ASP A 86 -4.03 -6.74 -20.89
C ASP A 86 -3.80 -7.10 -19.41
N LEU A 87 -3.02 -6.27 -18.71
CA LEU A 87 -2.71 -6.45 -17.28
C LEU A 87 -3.85 -5.96 -16.39
N HIS A 88 -4.21 -6.78 -15.41
CA HIS A 88 -5.20 -6.48 -14.39
C HIS A 88 -4.68 -6.88 -13.01
N VAL A 89 -5.21 -6.21 -11.99
CA VAL A 89 -4.94 -6.53 -10.58
C VAL A 89 -6.10 -7.33 -9.99
N TYR A 90 -5.76 -8.37 -9.24
CA TYR A 90 -6.67 -9.32 -8.61
C TYR A 90 -6.44 -9.42 -7.11
N LEU A 91 -7.50 -9.77 -6.38
CA LEU A 91 -7.45 -10.23 -4.99
C LEU A 91 -7.80 -11.71 -4.92
N GLY A 92 -6.93 -12.51 -4.29
CA GLY A 92 -7.08 -13.97 -4.22
C GLY A 92 -6.60 -14.57 -2.90
N LYS A 93 -6.91 -15.87 -2.73
CA LYS A 93 -6.26 -16.77 -1.77
C LYS A 93 -5.13 -17.47 -2.52
N GLY A 94 -3.94 -16.89 -2.50
CA GLY A 94 -2.89 -17.16 -3.47
C GLY A 94 -3.19 -16.56 -4.85
N THR A 95 -2.64 -17.17 -5.91
CA THR A 95 -2.59 -16.60 -7.27
C THR A 95 -3.45 -17.35 -8.28
N ASP A 96 -4.42 -18.14 -7.84
CA ASP A 96 -5.36 -18.82 -8.74
C ASP A 96 -6.44 -17.84 -9.24
N VAL A 97 -6.30 -17.41 -10.49
CA VAL A 97 -7.21 -16.45 -11.14
C VAL A 97 -8.66 -16.96 -11.23
N SER A 98 -8.89 -18.27 -11.22
CA SER A 98 -10.25 -18.83 -11.35
C SER A 98 -11.12 -18.61 -10.11
N THR A 99 -10.48 -18.41 -8.95
CA THR A 99 -11.14 -18.17 -7.66
C THR A 99 -10.92 -16.74 -7.15
N ALA A 100 -10.13 -15.95 -7.88
CA ALA A 100 -9.80 -14.58 -7.51
C ALA A 100 -10.85 -13.57 -7.99
N LYS A 101 -10.84 -12.41 -7.35
CA LYS A 101 -11.66 -11.26 -7.72
C LYS A 101 -10.83 -10.28 -8.53
N GLU A 102 -11.22 -10.04 -9.77
CA GLU A 102 -10.68 -8.93 -10.58
C GLU A 102 -11.08 -7.59 -9.96
N ILE A 103 -10.11 -6.69 -9.82
CA ILE A 103 -10.29 -5.39 -9.18
C ILE A 103 -10.27 -4.26 -10.21
N ALA A 104 -9.21 -4.20 -11.03
CA ALA A 104 -9.09 -3.18 -12.07
C ALA A 104 -8.05 -3.56 -13.12
N LYS A 105 -8.15 -2.90 -14.27
CA LYS A 105 -7.09 -2.86 -15.27
C LYS A 105 -5.94 -1.97 -14.78
N ILE A 106 -4.71 -2.41 -15.04
CA ILE A 106 -3.49 -1.65 -14.74
C ILE A 106 -3.29 -0.53 -15.76
N ASP A 107 -3.03 0.68 -15.27
CA ASP A 107 -2.45 1.76 -16.08
C ASP A 107 -0.92 1.64 -16.08
N LEU A 108 -0.34 1.31 -17.23
CA LEU A 108 1.11 1.15 -17.39
C LEU A 108 1.89 2.47 -17.26
N LYS A 109 1.22 3.63 -17.33
CA LYS A 109 1.86 4.94 -17.26
C LYS A 109 1.84 5.54 -15.87
N ASP A 110 1.05 4.97 -14.97
CA ASP A 110 0.87 5.47 -13.61
C ASP A 110 1.49 4.52 -12.59
N ASN A 111 2.54 4.99 -11.91
CA ASN A 111 3.20 4.23 -10.85
C ASN A 111 2.48 4.36 -9.49
N MET A 112 1.38 5.12 -9.42
CA MET A 112 0.54 5.29 -8.23
C MET A 112 -0.93 5.09 -8.58
N GLN A 113 -1.47 3.91 -8.32
CA GLN A 113 -2.85 3.59 -8.68
C GLN A 113 -3.69 3.37 -7.44
N THR A 114 -4.88 3.97 -7.40
CA THR A 114 -5.83 3.78 -6.30
C THR A 114 -7.17 3.35 -6.86
N VAL A 115 -7.71 2.25 -6.34
CA VAL A 115 -8.97 1.64 -6.78
C VAL A 115 -9.88 1.43 -5.59
N ASP A 116 -11.15 1.80 -5.75
CA ASP A 116 -12.18 1.53 -4.76
C ASP A 116 -12.54 0.05 -4.70
N LEU A 117 -12.58 -0.52 -3.49
CA LEU A 117 -12.96 -1.90 -3.21
C LEU A 117 -14.41 -2.01 -2.70
N THR A 118 -15.25 -1.02 -3.02
CA THR A 118 -16.65 -1.02 -2.59
C THR A 118 -17.34 -2.30 -3.06
N SER A 119 -17.73 -3.17 -2.11
CA SER A 119 -18.32 -4.51 -2.31
C SER A 119 -17.34 -5.69 -2.43
N VAL A 120 -16.08 -5.55 -2.02
CA VAL A 120 -15.14 -6.68 -1.89
C VAL A 120 -14.88 -6.98 -0.42
N ALA A 121 -15.11 -8.23 0.01
CA ALA A 121 -14.74 -8.72 1.33
C ALA A 121 -13.23 -9.00 1.39
N VAL A 122 -12.45 -7.94 1.55
CA VAL A 122 -10.97 -7.96 1.51
C VAL A 122 -10.38 -8.93 2.54
N GLU A 123 -11.06 -9.15 3.65
CA GLU A 123 -10.67 -10.02 4.76
C GLU A 123 -10.37 -11.44 4.28
N GLU A 124 -11.09 -11.91 3.26
CA GLU A 124 -11.00 -13.27 2.74
C GLU A 124 -9.77 -13.51 1.87
N TYR A 125 -9.07 -12.46 1.44
CA TYR A 125 -7.95 -12.56 0.50
C TYR A 125 -6.61 -12.32 1.20
N ASP A 126 -5.59 -13.10 0.83
CA ASP A 126 -4.23 -13.01 1.38
C ASP A 126 -3.20 -12.58 0.33
N THR A 127 -3.63 -12.38 -0.93
CA THR A 127 -2.74 -12.10 -2.04
C THR A 127 -3.35 -11.06 -2.97
N VAL A 128 -2.53 -10.08 -3.35
CA VAL A 128 -2.79 -9.21 -4.51
C VAL A 128 -1.85 -9.67 -5.62
N PHE A 129 -2.36 -9.84 -6.83
CA PHE A 129 -1.51 -10.28 -7.94
C PHE A 129 -1.87 -9.61 -9.27
N ILE A 130 -0.88 -9.50 -10.15
CA ILE A 130 -0.98 -8.93 -11.48
C ILE A 130 -1.05 -10.07 -12.49
N TYR A 131 -2.10 -10.10 -13.28
CA TYR A 131 -2.34 -11.15 -14.26
C TYR A 131 -2.66 -10.56 -15.63
N CYS A 132 -2.12 -11.16 -16.68
CA CYS A 132 -2.41 -10.80 -18.05
C CYS A 132 -3.53 -11.69 -18.59
N ASN A 133 -4.74 -11.15 -18.73
CA ASN A 133 -5.90 -11.94 -19.19
C ASN A 133 -5.76 -12.44 -20.62
N LYS A 134 -5.05 -11.68 -21.46
CA LYS A 134 -4.84 -12.05 -22.86
C LYS A 134 -3.76 -13.13 -23.04
N ALA A 135 -2.71 -13.10 -22.23
CA ALA A 135 -1.60 -14.06 -22.29
C ALA A 135 -1.83 -15.27 -21.38
N HIS A 136 -2.77 -15.17 -20.44
CA HIS A 136 -3.00 -16.14 -19.37
C HIS A 136 -1.79 -16.37 -18.46
N GLU A 137 -1.04 -15.31 -18.17
CA GLU A 137 0.20 -15.37 -17.40
C GLU A 137 0.16 -14.50 -16.14
N LEU A 138 0.71 -15.03 -15.05
CA LEU A 138 0.96 -14.29 -13.81
C LEU A 138 2.26 -13.47 -13.95
N PHE A 139 2.15 -12.17 -13.72
CA PHE A 139 3.26 -11.22 -13.85
C PHE A 139 3.94 -10.93 -12.52
N GLY A 140 3.16 -10.84 -11.44
CA GLY A 140 3.69 -10.52 -10.12
C GLY A 140 2.69 -10.78 -9.02
N SER A 141 3.18 -11.02 -7.82
CA SER A 141 2.35 -11.29 -6.65
C SER A 141 2.85 -10.57 -5.41
N ALA A 142 1.94 -10.22 -4.51
CA ALA A 142 2.21 -9.63 -3.21
C ALA A 142 1.32 -10.32 -2.18
N MET A 143 1.94 -11.05 -1.25
CA MET A 143 1.22 -11.55 -0.08
C MET A 143 0.88 -10.35 0.81
N ILE A 144 -0.38 -10.25 1.21
CA ILE A 144 -0.92 -9.16 2.01
C ILE A 144 -1.34 -9.68 3.39
N SER A 145 -0.77 -9.10 4.43
CA SER A 145 -1.10 -9.45 5.80
C SER A 145 -1.82 -8.29 6.49
N SER A 146 -2.80 -8.62 7.32
CA SER A 146 -3.44 -7.63 8.19
C SER A 146 -2.44 -7.24 9.29
N GLU A 147 -1.99 -5.99 9.30
CA GLU A 147 -1.51 -5.41 10.55
C GLU A 147 -2.75 -5.18 11.41
N LYS A 148 -2.83 -5.80 12.60
CA LYS A 148 -3.96 -5.56 13.51
C LYS A 148 -3.98 -4.08 13.87
N SER A 149 -4.97 -3.37 13.33
CA SER A 149 -5.40 -2.03 13.68
C SER A 149 -5.86 -2.00 15.15
N THR A 150 -4.90 -1.88 16.05
CA THR A 150 -5.08 -0.91 17.14
C THR A 150 -5.12 0.47 16.49
N PRO A 151 -5.79 1.49 17.07
CA PRO A 151 -5.82 2.82 16.48
C PRO A 151 -4.39 3.34 16.33
N LYS A 152 -3.81 3.11 15.15
CA LYS A 152 -2.50 3.59 14.75
C LYS A 152 -2.76 5.07 14.53
N LYS A 153 -2.34 5.88 15.52
CA LYS A 153 -2.03 7.29 15.27
C LYS A 153 -1.33 7.34 13.92
N MET A 154 -1.77 8.24 13.05
CA MET A 154 -1.03 8.66 11.85
C MET A 154 0.47 8.57 12.16
N ASP A 155 1.22 7.83 11.35
CA ASP A 155 2.67 7.65 11.42
C ASP A 155 3.39 8.95 11.87
N GLU A 156 3.60 9.09 13.18
CA GLU A 156 4.23 10.27 13.81
C GLU A 156 5.77 10.20 13.71
N SER A 157 6.33 9.15 13.11
CA SER A 157 7.77 8.84 13.17
C SER A 157 8.45 8.68 11.82
N ARG A 158 7.78 9.10 10.74
CA ARG A 158 8.43 9.24 9.44
C ARG A 158 9.17 10.57 9.35
N MET A 159 10.48 10.50 9.52
CA MET A 159 11.36 11.66 9.41
C MET A 159 12.03 11.66 8.03
N THR A 160 12.03 12.81 7.35
CA THR A 160 12.68 12.95 6.03
C THR A 160 13.60 14.15 6.04
N ALA A 161 14.80 14.00 5.53
CA ALA A 161 15.79 15.07 5.45
C ALA A 161 16.62 14.95 4.17
N GLN A 162 17.23 16.07 3.78
CA GLN A 162 18.15 16.14 2.66
C GLN A 162 19.59 16.07 3.15
N PHE A 163 20.44 15.28 2.48
CA PHE A 163 21.86 15.27 2.78
C PHE A 163 22.53 16.57 2.36
N LYS A 164 23.40 17.05 3.24
CA LYS A 164 24.38 18.10 2.98
C LYS A 164 25.78 17.50 3.07
N GLY A 165 26.59 17.73 2.04
CA GLY A 165 28.01 17.39 2.05
C GLY A 165 28.79 18.18 3.10
N LEU A 166 29.76 17.53 3.74
CA LEU A 166 30.62 18.08 4.79
C LEU A 166 32.09 17.91 4.40
N ASN A 167 32.98 18.70 5.03
CA ASN A 167 34.44 18.57 4.88
C ASN A 167 34.91 18.62 3.41
N GLY A 168 34.26 19.44 2.58
CA GLY A 168 34.56 19.55 1.16
C GLY A 168 34.17 18.32 0.33
N LYS A 169 33.44 17.35 0.91
CA LYS A 169 32.89 16.19 0.22
C LYS A 169 31.50 16.50 -0.32
N LYS A 170 31.22 15.98 -1.50
CA LYS A 170 29.89 16.05 -2.10
C LYS A 170 29.05 14.87 -1.59
N VAL A 171 27.96 15.17 -0.91
CA VAL A 171 26.89 14.21 -0.59
C VAL A 171 25.55 14.88 -0.85
N THR A 172 24.68 14.21 -1.60
CA THR A 172 23.34 14.70 -1.97
C THR A 172 22.34 13.55 -1.96
N GLY A 173 21.05 13.88 -1.98
CA GLY A 173 19.95 12.92 -1.95
C GLY A 173 19.08 13.10 -0.72
N MET A 174 18.03 12.30 -0.61
CA MET A 174 17.11 12.32 0.52
C MET A 174 17.28 11.06 1.36
N VAL A 175 17.05 11.20 2.66
CA VAL A 175 16.89 10.08 3.57
C VAL A 175 15.50 10.12 4.18
N THR A 176 14.86 8.96 4.28
CA THR A 176 13.63 8.75 5.04
C THR A 176 13.89 7.70 6.11
N VAL A 177 13.58 8.05 7.35
CA VAL A 177 13.67 7.17 8.51
C VAL A 177 12.26 6.84 8.97
N THR A 178 12.02 5.56 9.20
CA THR A 178 10.82 4.99 9.83
C THR A 178 11.27 4.08 10.95
N ASP A 179 10.35 3.58 11.78
CA ASP A 179 10.67 2.77 12.97
C ASP A 179 11.71 1.66 12.75
N HIS A 180 11.73 1.05 11.57
CA HIS A 180 12.57 -0.12 11.30
C HIS A 180 13.52 0.04 10.10
N LYS A 181 13.51 1.18 9.42
CA LYS A 181 14.24 1.34 8.15
C LYS A 181 14.76 2.75 7.95
N VAL A 182 15.95 2.82 7.35
CA VAL A 182 16.51 4.02 6.73
C VAL A 182 16.56 3.80 5.22
N GLN A 183 15.90 4.68 4.46
CA GLN A 183 15.83 4.61 3.01
C GLN A 183 16.51 5.84 2.41
N LEU A 184 17.45 5.59 1.51
CA LEU A 184 18.10 6.61 0.71
C LEU A 184 17.43 6.69 -0.66
N SER A 185 17.24 7.90 -1.17
CA SER A 185 16.78 8.11 -2.54
C SER A 185 17.57 9.20 -3.26
N LYS A 186 17.87 8.96 -4.55
CA LYS A 186 18.72 9.82 -5.38
C LYS A 186 20.05 10.15 -4.68
N PHE A 187 20.58 9.19 -3.93
CA PHE A 187 21.79 9.35 -3.15
C PHE A 187 23.01 9.39 -4.05
N MET A 188 23.86 10.39 -3.84
CA MET A 188 25.17 10.48 -4.49
C MET A 188 26.18 10.94 -3.45
N SER A 189 27.37 10.36 -3.52
CA SER A 189 28.50 10.75 -2.67
C SER A 189 29.80 10.70 -3.46
N ASP A 190 30.77 11.54 -3.09
CA ASP A 190 32.16 11.28 -3.42
C ASP A 190 32.57 9.90 -2.92
N LYS A 191 33.47 9.23 -3.65
CA LYS A 191 34.00 7.93 -3.24
C LYS A 191 34.89 8.08 -2.02
N GLY A 192 34.69 7.22 -1.04
CA GLY A 192 35.58 7.01 0.08
C GLY A 192 36.02 5.54 0.14
N PRO A 193 37.17 5.23 0.76
CA PRO A 193 37.65 3.86 0.86
C PRO A 193 36.72 2.96 1.70
N ASP A 194 36.04 3.52 2.72
CA ASP A 194 35.10 2.76 3.56
C ASP A 194 33.91 3.61 4.07
N LEU A 195 32.96 3.95 3.20
CA LEU A 195 31.79 4.74 3.60
C LEU A 195 30.67 3.89 4.19
N HIS A 196 30.25 4.26 5.39
CA HIS A 196 29.15 3.67 6.13
C HIS A 196 28.07 4.73 6.42
N ILE A 197 26.85 4.23 6.65
CA ILE A 197 25.71 5.03 7.11
C ILE A 197 25.44 4.78 8.59
N TYR A 198 25.20 5.87 9.31
CA TYR A 198 24.99 5.86 10.75
C TYR A 198 23.71 6.59 11.14
N LEU A 199 23.04 6.07 12.16
CA LEU A 199 21.90 6.71 12.81
C LEU A 199 22.33 7.28 14.16
N MET A 200 22.16 8.58 14.35
CA MET A 200 22.79 9.31 15.47
C MET A 200 21.74 10.04 16.33
N LYS A 201 21.92 9.96 17.65
CA LYS A 201 21.12 10.70 18.65
C LYS A 201 21.64 12.11 18.86
N ASN A 202 22.96 12.27 18.71
CA ASN A 202 23.73 13.49 18.91
C ASN A 202 24.89 13.52 17.90
N ASP A 203 25.79 14.49 18.01
CA ASP A 203 26.91 14.65 17.07
C ASP A 203 28.13 13.74 17.36
N LYS A 204 27.99 12.70 18.18
CA LYS A 204 29.08 11.76 18.50
C LYS A 204 28.93 10.46 17.72
N ILE A 205 29.90 10.16 16.85
CA ILE A 205 29.87 8.96 16.00
C ILE A 205 30.01 7.67 16.82
N GLU A 206 30.66 7.72 17.98
CA GLU A 206 30.91 6.56 18.85
C GLU A 206 29.64 6.07 19.54
N GLU A 207 28.64 6.93 19.68
CA GLU A 207 27.32 6.60 20.23
C GLU A 207 26.30 6.27 19.12
N ALA A 208 26.71 6.35 17.85
CA ALA A 208 25.85 6.10 16.70
C ALA A 208 25.69 4.61 16.41
N ILE A 209 24.57 4.26 15.77
CA ILE A 209 24.35 2.91 15.25
C ILE A 209 24.88 2.85 13.82
N SER A 210 25.83 1.95 13.57
CA SER A 210 26.22 1.59 12.20
C SER A 210 25.11 0.77 11.56
N LEU A 211 24.57 1.25 10.44
CA LEU A 211 23.51 0.56 9.69
C LEU A 211 24.08 -0.26 8.51
N GLY A 212 25.30 0.06 8.07
CA GLY A 212 26.02 -0.72 7.06
C GLY A 212 26.81 0.10 6.05
N LYS A 213 27.43 -0.61 5.10
CA LYS A 213 28.23 -0.06 3.99
C LYS A 213 27.37 0.59 2.92
N ILE A 214 27.82 1.72 2.38
CA ILE A 214 27.22 2.39 1.23
C ILE A 214 27.66 1.70 -0.06
N ASP A 215 26.69 1.33 -0.91
CA ASP A 215 26.94 0.85 -2.27
C ASP A 215 26.94 2.03 -3.24
N PHE A 216 28.12 2.43 -3.71
CA PHE A 216 28.28 3.54 -4.67
C PHE A 216 27.62 3.32 -6.04
N LYS A 217 27.19 2.09 -6.36
CA LYS A 217 26.53 1.79 -7.63
C LYS A 217 25.01 1.99 -7.55
N LYS A 218 24.46 2.24 -6.36
CA LYS A 218 23.02 2.37 -6.11
C LYS A 218 22.71 3.74 -5.54
N ASP A 219 21.85 4.48 -6.24
CA ASP A 219 21.31 5.76 -5.77
C ASP A 219 20.12 5.58 -4.81
N ASN A 220 19.45 4.42 -4.85
CA ASN A 220 18.41 4.03 -3.92
C ASN A 220 18.87 2.82 -3.09
N GLN A 221 18.88 2.98 -1.77
CA GLN A 221 19.40 1.98 -0.83
C GLN A 221 18.56 1.93 0.43
N GLN A 222 18.54 0.78 1.09
CA GLN A 222 17.78 0.59 2.31
C GLN A 222 18.62 -0.11 3.36
N PHE A 223 18.44 0.30 4.61
CA PHE A 223 19.13 -0.24 5.77
C PHE A 223 18.12 -0.53 6.87
N THR A 224 18.32 -1.63 7.58
CA THR A 224 17.42 -2.06 8.66
C THR A 224 17.87 -1.44 9.97
N ILE A 225 16.93 -0.87 10.71
CA ILE A 225 17.13 -0.46 12.10
C ILE A 225 16.77 -1.66 12.99
N PRO A 226 17.61 -2.04 13.97
CA PRO A 226 17.29 -3.12 14.89
C PRO A 226 15.95 -2.90 15.60
N GLN A 227 15.11 -3.94 15.68
CA GLN A 227 13.74 -3.91 16.24
C GLN A 227 13.65 -3.48 17.72
N THR A 228 14.79 -3.46 18.41
CA THR A 228 14.89 -3.04 19.82
C THR A 228 15.10 -1.54 19.99
N MET A 229 15.17 -0.76 18.89
CA MET A 229 15.49 0.67 18.89
C MET A 229 14.27 1.51 18.51
N ASN A 230 14.06 2.61 19.23
CA ASN A 230 13.04 3.60 18.90
C ASN A 230 13.63 4.66 17.95
N SER A 231 13.15 4.71 16.71
CA SER A 231 13.68 5.62 15.69
C SER A 231 13.49 7.11 16.02
N ASN A 232 12.53 7.45 16.89
CA ASN A 232 12.30 8.84 17.33
C ASN A 232 13.40 9.43 18.21
N GLU A 233 14.29 8.60 18.73
CA GLU A 233 15.41 9.08 19.56
C GLU A 233 16.57 9.62 18.72
N TYR A 234 16.51 9.46 17.40
CA TYR A 234 17.58 9.80 16.49
C TYR A 234 17.24 11.05 15.71
N THR A 235 18.17 12.01 15.72
CA THR A 235 17.97 13.35 15.17
C THR A 235 18.69 13.54 13.84
N LYS A 236 19.58 12.61 13.47
CA LYS A 236 20.45 12.75 12.32
C LYS A 236 20.87 11.41 11.72
N VAL A 237 21.05 11.40 10.40
CA VAL A 237 21.75 10.35 9.67
C VAL A 237 23.08 10.90 9.15
N ALA A 238 24.16 10.17 9.34
CA ALA A 238 25.49 10.53 8.86
C ALA A 238 26.02 9.53 7.84
N ILE A 239 26.73 10.06 6.84
CA ILE A 239 27.63 9.30 5.97
C ILE A 239 29.04 9.55 6.46
N TYR A 240 29.70 8.50 6.94
CA TYR A 240 30.99 8.58 7.60
C TYR A 240 31.96 7.57 6.99
N CYS A 241 33.21 8.01 6.82
CA CYS A 241 34.28 7.13 6.36
C CYS A 241 34.99 6.55 7.58
N ASP A 242 34.82 5.25 7.83
CA ASP A 242 35.40 4.59 9.00
C ASP A 242 36.93 4.59 8.95
N GLU A 243 37.50 4.30 7.78
CA GLU A 243 38.95 4.23 7.58
C GLU A 243 39.63 5.62 7.70
N ALA A 244 38.98 6.67 7.18
CA ALA A 244 39.55 8.01 7.20
C ALA A 244 39.16 8.84 8.43
N HIS A 245 38.23 8.32 9.26
CA HIS A 245 37.61 9.01 10.38
C HIS A 245 37.05 10.41 10.04
N VAL A 246 36.32 10.52 8.92
CA VAL A 246 35.80 11.81 8.41
C VAL A 246 34.34 11.69 8.00
N TYR A 247 33.53 12.68 8.40
CA TYR A 247 32.17 12.86 7.89
C TYR A 247 32.18 13.31 6.43
N PHE A 248 31.44 12.60 5.59
CA PHE A 248 31.22 12.98 4.19
C PHE A 248 29.94 13.81 4.05
N GLY A 249 28.91 13.51 4.83
CA GLY A 249 27.68 14.27 4.80
C GLY A 249 26.74 13.89 5.94
N GLU A 250 25.74 14.73 6.14
CA GLU A 250 24.71 14.52 7.16
C GLU A 250 23.35 14.99 6.69
N ALA A 251 22.30 14.44 7.29
CA ALA A 251 20.92 14.87 7.12
C ALA A 251 20.26 14.90 8.50
N ALA A 252 19.83 16.07 8.95
CA ALA A 252 19.18 16.29 10.24
C ALA A 252 17.67 16.48 10.07
N PHE A 253 16.89 15.93 10.99
CA PHE A 253 15.42 15.97 11.02
C PHE A 253 14.88 17.06 11.95
#